data_AF-A0A2C1JM11-F1
#
_entry.id   AF-A0A2C1JM11-F1
#
_cell.length_a   1.000
_cell.length_b   1.000
_cell.length_c   1.000
_cell.angle_alpha   90.00
_cell.angle_beta   90.00
_cell.angle_gamma   90.00
#
_symmetry.space_group_name_H-M   'P 1'
#
loop_
_entity.id
_entity.type
_entity.pdbx_description
1 polymer ?
#
loop_
_entity_poly.entity_id
_entity_poly.type
_entity_poly.pdbx_seq_one_letter_code
_entity_poly.pdbx_strand_id
1 'polypeptide(L)'
;MEKVKSVILDGEEIRVFNSAIYLFETNTTVTLEVNIIVSEIVASKYKHVDNLIVEIELEDGRMINSIMSVTVMQGRLPQLHIFCDIDDFDEYKGLSILNESNSSFPDIEEGITLEEIRKVEMPLEDITLKLKLPIDKVEWLRKLKKKEVTDMMEEFLIYYRKKG
;
A
#
# COMPACT_ATOMS: atom_id res chain seq x y z
N MET A 1 -18.47 1.60 -10.97
CA MET A 1 -17.56 2.50 -10.25
C MET A 1 -16.43 2.84 -11.17
N GLU A 2 -16.05 4.12 -11.21
CA GLU A 2 -14.88 4.56 -11.95
C GLU A 2 -13.63 3.92 -11.36
N LYS A 3 -12.71 3.54 -12.24
CA LYS A 3 -11.43 2.96 -11.85
C LYS A 3 -10.35 4.02 -11.94
N VAL A 4 -9.44 3.98 -10.97
CA VAL A 4 -8.24 4.79 -11.01
C VAL A 4 -7.23 4.12 -11.93
N LYS A 5 -6.73 4.87 -12.91
CA LYS A 5 -5.75 4.43 -13.89
C LYS A 5 -4.33 4.58 -13.37
N SER A 6 -4.00 5.75 -12.80
CA SER A 6 -2.68 6.03 -12.22
C SER A 6 -2.80 6.95 -11.00
N VAL A 7 -1.83 6.86 -10.09
CA VAL A 7 -1.77 7.68 -8.86
C VAL A 7 -0.33 8.12 -8.64
N ILE A 8 -0.15 9.42 -8.43
CA ILE A 8 1.10 10.05 -8.02
C ILE A 8 0.88 10.66 -6.64
N LEU A 9 1.76 10.32 -5.70
CA LEU A 9 1.76 10.85 -4.34
C LEU A 9 3.07 11.60 -4.12
N ASP A 10 3.00 12.90 -3.80
CA ASP A 10 4.17 13.79 -3.62
C ASP A 10 5.18 13.72 -4.78
N GLY A 11 4.69 13.63 -6.02
CA GLY A 11 5.49 13.56 -7.24
C GLY A 11 6.09 12.18 -7.54
N GLU A 12 5.75 11.15 -6.77
CA GLU A 12 6.15 9.76 -7.02
C GLU A 12 4.96 8.91 -7.48
N GLU A 13 5.07 8.32 -8.67
CA GLU A 13 4.09 7.35 -9.17
C GLU A 13 4.13 6.09 -8.31
N ILE A 14 2.99 5.69 -7.77
CA ILE A 14 2.85 4.47 -6.98
C ILE A 14 2.12 3.39 -7.76
N ARG A 15 2.52 2.14 -7.54
CA ARG A 15 1.80 1.01 -8.10
C ARG A 15 0.53 0.74 -7.30
N VAL A 16 -0.60 0.82 -7.98
CA VAL A 16 -1.92 0.48 -7.44
C VAL A 16 -2.34 -0.90 -7.93
N PHE A 17 -2.73 -1.78 -7.00
CA PHE A 17 -3.19 -3.14 -7.32
C PHE A 17 -4.70 -3.19 -7.55
N ASN A 18 -5.46 -2.39 -6.80
CA ASN A 18 -6.87 -2.10 -7.03
C ASN A 18 -7.25 -0.80 -6.33
N SER A 19 -8.36 -0.22 -6.73
CA SER A 19 -8.78 1.09 -6.26
C SER A 19 -10.29 1.24 -6.27
N ALA A 20 -10.74 2.16 -5.44
CA ALA A 20 -12.09 2.69 -5.43
C ALA A 20 -12.02 4.20 -5.24
N ILE A 21 -12.74 4.93 -6.08
CA ILE A 21 -12.96 6.36 -5.93
C ILE A 21 -14.45 6.65 -5.90
N TYR A 22 -14.89 7.44 -4.92
CA TYR A 22 -16.29 7.78 -4.73
C TYR A 22 -16.42 9.08 -3.93
N LEU A 23 -17.62 9.66 -3.96
CA LEU A 23 -18.01 10.74 -3.07
C LEU A 23 -18.71 10.14 -1.86
N PHE A 24 -18.30 10.52 -0.66
CA PHE A 24 -18.97 10.13 0.57
C PHE A 24 -19.76 11.32 1.12
N GLU A 25 -21.06 11.15 1.22
CA GLU A 25 -21.99 12.17 1.71
C GLU A 25 -22.38 11.87 3.15
N THR A 26 -22.10 12.82 4.04
CA THR A 26 -22.68 12.89 5.38
C THR A 26 -23.81 13.92 5.41
N ASN A 27 -24.51 14.04 6.53
CA ASN A 27 -25.56 15.05 6.69
C ASN A 27 -25.07 16.50 6.56
N THR A 28 -23.76 16.74 6.63
CA THR A 28 -23.17 18.09 6.72
C THR A 28 -22.08 18.38 5.71
N THR A 29 -21.43 17.35 5.16
CA THR A 29 -20.26 17.50 4.29
C THR A 29 -20.24 16.39 3.24
N VAL A 30 -19.60 16.69 2.11
CA VAL A 30 -19.27 15.70 1.08
C VAL A 30 -17.76 15.65 0.95
N THR A 31 -17.20 14.44 0.99
CA THR A 31 -15.77 14.20 0.80
C THR A 31 -15.53 13.41 -0.47
N LEU A 32 -14.42 13.69 -1.14
CA LEU A 32 -13.86 12.78 -2.13
C LEU A 32 -13.03 11.73 -1.39
N GLU A 33 -13.34 10.46 -1.61
CA GLU A 33 -12.60 9.35 -1.00
C GLU A 33 -11.99 8.45 -2.06
N VAL A 34 -10.75 8.06 -1.80
CA VAL A 34 -9.95 7.20 -2.67
C VAL A 34 -9.33 6.12 -1.79
N ASN A 35 -9.76 4.88 -1.96
CA ASN A 35 -9.14 3.73 -1.32
C ASN A 35 -8.31 2.97 -2.34
N ILE A 36 -7.04 2.72 -2.02
CA ILE A 36 -6.11 2.03 -2.92
C ILE A 36 -5.37 0.91 -2.20
N ILE A 37 -5.25 -0.23 -2.88
CA ILE A 37 -4.35 -1.32 -2.47
C ILE A 37 -2.97 -1.04 -3.06
N VAL A 38 -1.96 -1.03 -2.19
CA VAL A 38 -0.56 -0.72 -2.52
C VAL A 38 0.35 -1.86 -2.04
N SER A 39 1.67 -1.71 -2.09
CA SER A 39 2.59 -2.66 -1.45
C SER A 39 2.78 -2.35 0.03
N GLU A 40 3.32 -3.30 0.81
CA GLU A 40 3.71 -3.03 2.20
C GLU A 40 4.77 -1.93 2.30
N ILE A 41 5.64 -1.79 1.30
CA ILE A 41 6.69 -0.77 1.26
C ILE A 41 6.05 0.63 1.12
N VAL A 42 5.11 0.79 0.18
CA VAL A 42 4.37 2.04 -0.01
C VAL A 42 3.53 2.38 1.22
N ALA A 43 2.79 1.41 1.79
CA ALA A 43 2.02 1.64 3.00
C ALA A 43 2.91 2.07 4.19
N SER A 44 4.09 1.47 4.34
CA SER A 44 5.06 1.85 5.37
C SER A 44 5.58 3.28 5.18
N LYS A 45 5.83 3.69 3.94
CA LYS A 45 6.33 5.04 3.59
C LYS A 45 5.37 6.14 4.05
N TYR A 46 4.06 5.94 3.92
CA TYR A 46 3.04 6.94 4.24
C TYR A 46 2.42 6.77 5.64
N LYS A 47 2.92 5.84 6.46
CA LYS A 47 2.36 5.54 7.80
C LYS A 47 2.32 6.72 8.78
N HIS A 48 3.20 7.69 8.60
CA HIS A 48 3.34 8.86 9.49
C HIS A 48 3.15 10.18 8.74
N VAL A 49 2.56 10.12 7.55
CA VAL A 49 2.23 11.29 6.74
C VAL A 49 0.76 11.60 6.99
N ASP A 50 0.44 12.86 7.30
CA ASP A 50 -0.95 13.28 7.53
C ASP A 50 -1.60 13.77 6.23
N ASN A 51 -0.87 14.54 5.41
CA ASN A 51 -1.34 15.12 4.17
C ASN A 51 -0.28 15.01 3.08
N LEU A 52 -0.71 14.87 1.83
CA LEU A 52 0.17 14.78 0.67
C LEU A 52 -0.48 15.41 -0.57
N ILE A 53 0.35 15.73 -1.56
CA ILE A 53 -0.12 16.17 -2.88
C ILE A 53 -0.49 14.91 -3.68
N VAL A 54 -1.73 14.85 -4.15
CA VAL A 54 -2.28 13.73 -4.93
C VAL A 54 -2.55 14.17 -6.35
N GLU A 55 -2.10 13.38 -7.31
CA GLU A 55 -2.55 13.44 -8.69
C GLU A 55 -3.13 12.07 -9.08
N ILE A 56 -4.40 12.04 -9.47
CA ILE A 56 -5.14 10.84 -9.87
C ILE A 56 -5.60 11.00 -11.31
N GLU A 57 -5.25 10.03 -12.15
CA GLU A 57 -5.83 9.87 -13.48
C GLU A 57 -6.93 8.80 -13.41
N LEU A 58 -8.13 9.14 -13.88
CA LEU A 58 -9.23 8.20 -14.05
C LEU A 58 -9.16 7.52 -15.41
N GLU A 59 -9.79 6.34 -15.56
CA GLU A 59 -9.86 5.63 -16.85
C GLU A 59 -10.52 6.44 -17.97
N ASP A 60 -11.42 7.38 -17.63
CA ASP A 60 -12.04 8.30 -18.57
C ASP A 60 -11.14 9.49 -18.98
N GLY A 61 -9.91 9.55 -18.44
CA GLY A 61 -8.91 10.58 -18.72
C GLY A 61 -9.03 11.85 -17.88
N ARG A 62 -9.99 11.92 -16.94
CA ARG A 62 -10.03 13.04 -15.97
C ARG A 62 -8.83 13.00 -15.04
N MET A 63 -8.32 14.18 -14.72
CA MET A 63 -7.24 14.39 -13.77
C MET A 63 -7.79 15.08 -12.52
N ILE A 64 -7.50 14.50 -11.36
CA ILE A 64 -7.83 15.08 -10.05
C ILE A 64 -6.51 15.42 -9.37
N ASN A 65 -6.31 16.71 -9.08
CA ASN A 65 -5.12 17.20 -8.38
C ASN A 65 -5.56 17.92 -7.11
N SER A 66 -5.15 17.41 -5.94
CA SER A 66 -5.58 17.97 -4.66
C SER A 66 -4.55 17.71 -3.56
N ILE A 67 -4.64 18.47 -2.48
CA ILE A 67 -3.97 18.15 -1.21
C ILE A 67 -4.97 17.34 -0.40
N MET A 68 -4.63 16.08 -0.12
CA MET A 68 -5.53 15.16 0.54
C MET A 68 -4.90 14.63 1.83
N SER A 69 -5.76 14.36 2.81
CA SER A 69 -5.38 13.61 4.00
C SER A 69 -5.19 12.14 3.64
N VAL A 70 -4.20 11.49 4.26
CA VAL A 70 -3.92 10.06 4.03
C VAL A 70 -3.96 9.30 5.35
N THR A 71 -4.49 8.09 5.31
CA THR A 71 -4.47 7.16 6.44
C THR A 71 -4.15 5.77 5.94
N VAL A 72 -3.17 5.12 6.59
CA VAL A 72 -2.86 3.71 6.32
C VAL A 72 -3.89 2.83 7.04
N MET A 73 -4.65 2.06 6.26
CA MET A 73 -5.69 1.20 6.81
C MET A 73 -5.09 -0.14 7.26
N GLN A 74 -5.48 -0.59 8.46
CA GLN A 74 -5.10 -1.91 8.98
C GLN A 74 -6.11 -2.96 8.48
N GLY A 75 -5.92 -3.40 7.23
CA GLY A 75 -6.71 -4.46 6.58
C GLY A 75 -5.94 -5.77 6.43
N ARG A 76 -6.52 -6.71 5.65
CA ARG A 76 -5.81 -7.94 5.23
C ARG A 76 -4.72 -7.61 4.21
N LEU A 77 -4.94 -6.58 3.40
CA LEU A 77 -3.98 -6.07 2.44
C LEU A 77 -3.51 -4.65 2.82
N PRO A 78 -2.26 -4.28 2.50
CA PRO A 78 -1.76 -2.91 2.66
C PRO A 78 -2.58 -1.91 1.82
N GLN A 79 -3.15 -0.91 2.49
CA GLN A 79 -4.08 0.04 1.90
C GLN A 79 -3.79 1.48 2.34
N LEU A 80 -4.00 2.41 1.42
CA LEU A 80 -4.09 3.83 1.72
C LEU A 80 -5.54 4.29 1.50
N HIS A 81 -6.11 4.94 2.51
CA HIS A 81 -7.33 5.72 2.40
C HIS A 81 -6.93 7.19 2.29
N ILE A 82 -7.33 7.82 1.20
CA ILE A 82 -6.97 9.20 0.86
C ILE A 82 -8.25 9.98 0.66
N PHE A 83 -8.38 11.13 1.33
CA PHE A 83 -9.63 11.89 1.29
C PHE A 83 -9.42 13.41 1.42
N CYS A 84 -10.36 14.17 0.87
CA CYS A 84 -10.46 15.61 1.11
C CYS A 84 -11.93 16.06 1.05
N ASP A 85 -12.22 17.19 1.68
CA ASP A 85 -13.50 17.88 1.47
C ASP A 85 -13.58 18.38 0.02
N ILE A 86 -14.80 18.43 -0.54
CA ILE A 86 -15.03 19.01 -1.87
C ILE A 86 -15.89 20.27 -1.77
N ASP A 87 -15.47 21.31 -2.50
CA ASP A 87 -16.18 22.58 -2.56
C ASP A 87 -17.17 22.66 -3.74
N ASP A 88 -16.87 21.98 -4.85
CA ASP A 88 -17.72 21.93 -6.05
C ASP A 88 -18.04 20.48 -6.45
N PHE A 89 -19.31 20.12 -6.32
CA PHE A 89 -19.82 18.81 -6.70
C PHE A 89 -19.75 18.56 -8.22
N ASP A 90 -19.82 19.62 -9.03
CA ASP A 90 -19.89 19.50 -10.47
C ASP A 90 -18.59 18.96 -11.10
N GLU A 91 -17.45 19.19 -10.45
CA GLU A 91 -16.12 18.69 -10.87
C GLU A 91 -16.04 17.16 -10.81
N TYR A 92 -16.83 16.54 -9.93
CA TYR A 92 -16.79 15.11 -9.63
C TYR A 92 -18.00 14.34 -10.18
N LYS A 93 -18.78 14.96 -11.07
CA LYS A 93 -19.92 14.33 -11.75
C LYS A 93 -19.53 12.98 -12.35
N GLY A 94 -20.35 11.95 -12.12
CA GLY A 94 -20.11 10.59 -12.61
C GLY A 94 -19.41 9.68 -11.60
N LEU A 95 -18.85 10.20 -10.52
CA LEU A 95 -18.45 9.37 -9.39
C LEU A 95 -19.68 8.86 -8.64
N SER A 96 -19.56 7.66 -8.06
CA SER A 96 -20.61 7.09 -7.23
C SER A 96 -20.69 7.86 -5.92
N ILE A 97 -21.91 8.16 -5.45
CA ILE A 97 -22.17 8.80 -4.16
C ILE A 97 -22.59 7.71 -3.18
N LEU A 98 -21.89 7.63 -2.04
CA LEU A 98 -22.16 6.69 -0.96
C LEU A 98 -22.56 7.46 0.30
N ASN A 99 -23.39 6.83 1.13
CA ASN A 99 -23.78 7.37 2.44
C ASN A 99 -24.04 6.22 3.42
N GLU A 100 -24.25 6.57 4.69
CA GLU A 100 -24.46 5.61 5.79
C GLU A 100 -25.71 4.74 5.62
N SER A 101 -26.69 5.17 4.82
CA SER A 101 -28.00 4.52 4.72
C SER A 101 -28.14 3.49 3.60
N ASN A 102 -27.26 3.53 2.58
CA ASN A 102 -27.35 2.68 1.37
C ASN A 102 -26.05 1.91 1.06
N SER A 103 -25.20 1.70 2.06
CA SER A 103 -23.79 1.31 1.87
C SER A 103 -23.58 -0.14 1.41
N SER A 104 -23.44 -0.33 0.10
CA SER A 104 -22.54 -1.35 -0.45
C SER A 104 -21.20 -0.68 -0.73
N PHE A 105 -20.32 -0.65 0.28
CA PHE A 105 -18.97 -0.14 0.07
C PHE A 105 -18.23 -1.01 -0.95
N PRO A 106 -17.30 -0.42 -1.72
CA PRO A 106 -16.53 -1.15 -2.70
C PRO A 106 -15.58 -2.12 -1.99
N ASP A 107 -15.65 -3.42 -2.31
CA ASP A 107 -14.64 -4.37 -1.85
C ASP A 107 -13.46 -4.36 -2.83
N ILE A 108 -12.45 -3.54 -2.51
CA ILE A 108 -11.23 -3.46 -3.32
C ILE A 108 -10.29 -4.63 -3.07
N GLU A 109 -10.48 -5.42 -2.01
CA GLU A 109 -9.65 -6.59 -1.73
C GLU A 109 -10.09 -7.84 -2.50
N GLU A 110 -11.29 -7.82 -3.10
CA GLU A 110 -11.84 -8.95 -3.84
C GLU A 110 -10.88 -9.38 -4.97
N GLY A 111 -10.50 -10.65 -4.95
CA GLY A 111 -9.63 -11.24 -5.97
C GLY A 111 -8.14 -10.90 -5.84
N ILE A 112 -7.70 -10.18 -4.80
CA ILE A 112 -6.27 -9.86 -4.57
C ILE A 112 -5.72 -10.66 -3.40
N THR A 113 -4.51 -11.20 -3.60
CA THR A 113 -3.75 -11.89 -2.56
C THR A 113 -2.47 -11.15 -2.20
N LEU A 114 -2.03 -11.30 -0.95
CA LEU A 114 -0.78 -10.69 -0.48
C LEU A 114 0.43 -11.29 -1.21
N GLU A 115 0.34 -12.56 -1.59
CA GLU A 115 1.36 -13.24 -2.40
C GLU A 115 1.54 -12.60 -3.77
N GLU A 116 0.49 -12.08 -4.40
CA GLU A 116 0.58 -11.39 -5.69
C GLU A 116 1.23 -10.02 -5.57
N ILE A 117 0.94 -9.29 -4.50
CA ILE A 117 1.61 -8.02 -4.17
C ILE A 117 3.11 -8.26 -4.01
N ARG A 118 3.48 -9.27 -3.22
CA ARG A 118 4.87 -9.63 -2.92
C ARG A 118 5.67 -10.18 -4.09
N LYS A 119 5.02 -10.64 -5.17
CA LYS A 119 5.71 -10.98 -6.43
C LYS A 119 6.23 -9.73 -7.14
N VAL A 120 5.57 -8.60 -6.94
CA VAL A 120 5.98 -7.31 -7.52
C VAL A 120 6.97 -6.61 -6.59
N GLU A 121 6.64 -6.53 -5.29
CA GLU A 121 7.47 -5.84 -4.30
C GLU A 121 7.51 -6.62 -3.00
N MET A 122 8.66 -7.21 -2.68
CA MET A 122 8.86 -7.97 -1.45
C MET A 122 9.47 -7.04 -0.37
N PRO A 123 8.78 -6.78 0.75
CA PRO A 123 9.38 -6.03 1.85
C PRO A 123 10.55 -6.82 2.46
N LEU A 124 11.59 -6.09 2.85
CA LEU A 124 12.71 -6.64 3.63
C LEU A 124 12.54 -6.27 5.09
N GLU A 125 12.65 -7.27 5.97
CA GLU A 125 12.58 -7.07 7.41
C GLU A 125 13.83 -7.62 8.09
N ASP A 126 14.43 -6.81 8.96
CA ASP A 126 15.52 -7.25 9.81
C ASP A 126 14.97 -8.18 10.92
N ILE A 127 15.51 -9.39 11.01
CA ILE A 127 15.21 -10.32 12.11
C ILE A 127 16.46 -10.54 12.98
N THR A 128 16.25 -10.78 14.28
CA THR A 128 17.33 -11.17 15.20
C THR A 128 17.26 -12.66 15.49
N LEU A 129 18.35 -13.38 15.22
CA LEU A 129 18.44 -14.82 15.42
C LEU A 129 19.50 -15.16 16.49
N LYS A 130 19.12 -15.93 17.51
CA LYS A 130 20.01 -16.37 18.59
C LYS A 130 20.41 -17.83 18.40
N LEU A 131 21.70 -18.09 18.17
CA LEU A 131 22.25 -19.43 17.93
C LEU A 131 23.24 -19.85 19.00
N LYS A 132 23.34 -21.16 19.25
CA LYS A 132 24.45 -21.79 19.97
C LYS A 132 25.27 -22.60 18.97
N LEU A 133 26.53 -22.23 18.80
CA LEU A 133 27.44 -22.84 17.82
C LEU A 133 28.80 -23.18 18.49
N PRO A 134 29.53 -24.19 17.97
CA PRO A 134 30.94 -24.40 18.28
C PRO A 134 31.78 -23.13 18.09
N ILE A 135 32.81 -22.94 18.93
CA ILE A 135 33.56 -21.68 19.03
C ILE A 135 34.28 -21.30 17.74
N ASP A 136 34.84 -22.27 17.03
CA ASP A 136 35.49 -22.11 15.72
C ASP A 136 34.53 -21.53 14.68
N LYS A 137 33.26 -21.97 14.68
CA LYS A 137 32.22 -21.44 13.79
C LYS A 137 31.81 -20.01 14.16
N VAL A 138 31.76 -19.71 15.46
CA VAL A 138 31.49 -18.34 15.94
C VAL A 138 32.61 -17.39 15.51
N GLU A 139 33.87 -17.81 15.65
CA GLU A 139 35.03 -17.03 15.22
C GLU A 139 35.06 -16.80 13.71
N TRP A 140 34.71 -17.82 12.92
CA TRP A 140 34.58 -17.68 11.48
C TRP A 140 33.45 -16.71 11.09
N LEU A 141 32.25 -16.86 11.65
CA LEU A 141 31.11 -15.96 11.36
C LEU A 141 31.42 -14.50 11.71
N ARG A 142 32.15 -14.25 12.81
CA ARG A 142 32.55 -12.89 13.22
C ARG A 142 33.51 -12.21 12.25
N LYS A 143 34.17 -12.95 11.35
CA LYS A 143 35.07 -12.39 10.33
C LYS A 143 34.34 -11.96 9.06
N LEU A 144 33.10 -12.39 8.86
CA LEU A 144 32.28 -12.06 7.70
C LEU A 144 31.61 -10.69 7.86
N LYS A 145 31.40 -10.00 6.74
CA LYS A 145 30.60 -8.76 6.69
C LYS A 145 29.11 -9.09 6.84
N LYS A 146 28.31 -8.11 7.29
CA LYS A 146 26.84 -8.25 7.43
C LYS A 146 26.22 -8.84 6.15
N LYS A 147 26.57 -8.29 4.98
CA LYS A 147 26.06 -8.76 3.68
C LYS A 147 26.37 -10.24 3.41
N GLU A 148 27.60 -10.68 3.66
CA GLU A 148 27.99 -12.09 3.43
C GLU A 148 27.20 -13.05 4.33
N VAL A 149 26.93 -12.65 5.57
CA VAL A 149 26.09 -13.44 6.49
C VAL A 149 24.63 -13.45 6.02
N THR A 150 24.09 -12.30 5.57
CA THR A 150 22.74 -12.21 5.02
C THR A 150 22.58 -13.10 3.79
N ASP A 151 23.46 -12.97 2.80
CA ASP A 151 23.42 -13.75 1.55
C ASP A 151 23.49 -15.27 1.86
N MET A 152 24.40 -15.68 2.75
CA MET A 152 24.51 -17.08 3.19
C MET A 152 23.23 -17.58 3.88
N MET A 153 22.60 -16.75 4.72
CA MET A 153 21.36 -17.11 5.39
C MET A 153 20.18 -17.21 4.40
N GLU A 154 20.11 -16.32 3.41
CA GLU A 154 19.10 -16.39 2.35
C GLU A 154 19.22 -17.69 1.54
N GLU A 155 20.43 -18.05 1.10
CA GLU A 155 20.68 -19.31 0.39
C GLU A 155 20.29 -20.53 1.24
N PHE A 156 20.66 -20.52 2.53
CA PHE A 156 20.29 -21.57 3.48
C PHE A 156 18.77 -21.71 3.60
N LEU A 157 18.04 -20.61 3.76
CA LEU A 157 16.58 -20.61 3.88
C LEU A 157 15.90 -21.09 2.59
N ILE A 158 16.38 -20.66 1.42
CA ILE A 158 15.89 -21.13 0.11
C ILE A 158 16.12 -22.63 -0.03
N TYR A 159 17.30 -23.13 0.32
CA TYR A 159 17.63 -24.56 0.25
C TYR A 159 16.68 -25.39 1.13
N TYR A 160 16.49 -25.00 2.39
CA TYR A 160 15.62 -25.74 3.31
C TYR A 160 14.15 -25.68 2.91
N ARG A 161 13.66 -24.53 2.44
CA ARG A 161 12.27 -24.38 1.96
C ARG A 161 11.97 -25.27 0.74
N LYS A 162 12.95 -25.54 -0.12
CA LYS A 162 12.77 -26.43 -1.30
C LYS A 162 12.84 -27.91 -0.97
N LYS A 163 13.44 -28.27 0.16
CA LYS A 163 13.68 -29.67 0.57
C LYS A 163 12.55 -30.25 1.43
N GLY A 164 11.82 -29.38 2.14
CA GLY A 164 10.59 -29.73 2.86
C GLY A 164 9.37 -29.56 1.98
#